data_AF-A0A7Y3RL06-F1
#
_entry.id   AF-A0A7Y3RL06-F1
#
_cell.length_a   1.000
_cell.length_b   1.000
_cell.length_c   1.000
_cell.angle_alpha   90.00
_cell.angle_beta   90.00
_cell.angle_gamma   90.00
#
_symmetry.space_group_name_H-M   'P 1'
#
loop_
_entity.id
_entity.type
_entity.pdbx_description
1 polymer ?
#
loop_
_entity_poly.entity_id
_entity_poly.type
_entity_poly.pdbx_seq_one_letter_code
_entity_poly.pdbx_strand_id
1 'polypeptide(L)'
;MIRFLTTAALLLFCCIPAHGEPVRVYTDTFRPFVSAEDQRAAPASELVDMILRNAGLEPGFTYKNFAYGLYRVGEGDEALSFPWRRSAEREERVIFSEPFLTLEHSLHRKLPSSAGSGSPQLSQARIGMVGSYVFSGDVAQLVEAARREDRLVVSASETEALAALLAGETDLLALPAPVVTATLEASFPNQTGLVRELEDGPTESFSLHAVAPKNAWGEDLIARFNESYRELRTAGVITDDFLTGRLARPAKPDVAVLVSSEGFPVVKGALKDNPDRELALPAGTRVLVREWSADYAEPLRSQSLYRIMTSSSLVIVLNGPHVGRELYIQNMHLTLAE
;
A
#
# COMPACT_ATOMS: atom_id res chain seq x y z
N MET A 1 -27.71 -64.65 -1.40
CA MET A 1 -28.10 -63.22 -1.52
C MET A 1 -27.77 -62.35 -0.30
N ILE A 2 -27.11 -62.86 0.75
CA ILE A 2 -26.84 -62.09 1.99
C ILE A 2 -25.41 -61.51 2.07
N ARG A 3 -24.53 -61.82 1.10
CA ARG A 3 -23.11 -61.40 1.11
C ARG A 3 -22.81 -60.08 0.37
N PHE A 4 -23.81 -59.43 -0.24
CA PHE A 4 -23.62 -58.16 -0.95
C PHE A 4 -24.05 -56.92 -0.14
N LEU A 5 -24.64 -57.10 1.04
CA LEU A 5 -25.11 -55.98 1.87
C LEU A 5 -24.09 -55.49 2.91
N THR A 6 -23.03 -56.24 3.17
CA THR A 6 -22.00 -55.83 4.15
C THR A 6 -20.90 -54.95 3.57
N THR A 7 -20.73 -54.88 2.25
CA THR A 7 -19.67 -54.07 1.60
C THR A 7 -20.08 -52.60 1.40
N ALA A 8 -21.37 -52.29 1.37
CA ALA A 8 -21.85 -50.92 1.17
C ALA A 8 -21.81 -50.07 2.45
N ALA A 9 -21.81 -50.69 3.64
CA ALA A 9 -21.77 -49.97 4.92
C ALA A 9 -20.36 -49.49 5.32
N LEU A 10 -19.29 -50.06 4.72
CA LEU A 10 -17.90 -49.67 5.03
C LEU A 10 -17.39 -48.48 4.19
N LEU A 11 -18.08 -48.15 3.09
CA LEU A 11 -17.73 -47.01 2.21
C LEU A 11 -18.38 -45.68 2.63
N LEU A 12 -19.34 -45.69 3.56
CA LEU A 12 -20.02 -44.47 4.02
C LEU A 12 -19.32 -43.73 5.17
N PHE A 13 -18.22 -44.27 5.71
CA PHE A 13 -17.52 -43.69 6.87
C PHE A 13 -16.32 -42.80 6.53
N CYS A 14 -15.99 -42.60 5.24
CA CYS A 14 -14.80 -41.83 4.82
C CYS A 14 -15.08 -40.38 4.37
N CYS A 15 -16.28 -39.86 4.59
CA CYS A 15 -16.59 -38.45 4.30
C CYS A 15 -16.76 -37.62 5.58
N ILE A 16 -15.83 -37.76 6.54
CA ILE A 16 -15.69 -36.72 7.55
C ILE A 16 -15.02 -35.55 6.82
N PRO A 17 -15.68 -34.39 6.66
CA PRO A 17 -15.02 -33.22 6.09
C PRO A 17 -13.81 -32.93 6.97
N ALA A 18 -12.62 -32.90 6.36
CA ALA A 18 -11.41 -32.44 7.03
C ALA A 18 -11.60 -30.96 7.36
N HIS A 19 -12.21 -30.69 8.50
CA HIS A 19 -12.29 -29.34 9.04
C HIS A 19 -10.93 -29.00 9.64
N GLY A 20 -10.38 -27.87 9.23
CA GLY A 20 -9.16 -27.35 9.83
C GLY A 20 -9.36 -27.09 11.31
N GLU A 21 -8.29 -27.23 12.08
CA GLU A 21 -8.28 -26.88 13.51
C GLU A 21 -8.47 -25.35 13.64
N PRO A 22 -9.44 -24.86 14.42
CA PRO A 22 -9.71 -23.43 14.52
C PRO A 22 -8.54 -22.71 15.21
N VAL A 23 -8.09 -21.60 14.62
CA VAL A 23 -7.05 -20.73 15.20
C VAL A 23 -7.54 -19.29 15.27
N ARG A 24 -7.45 -18.67 16.45
CA ARG A 24 -7.78 -17.25 16.60
C ARG A 24 -6.61 -16.40 16.11
N VAL A 25 -6.92 -15.33 15.37
CA VAL A 25 -5.90 -14.42 14.83
C VAL A 25 -6.22 -12.98 15.24
N TYR A 26 -5.38 -12.37 16.09
CA TYR A 26 -5.48 -10.96 16.46
C TYR A 26 -4.68 -10.06 15.51
N THR A 27 -5.32 -9.06 14.94
CA THR A 27 -4.65 -8.07 14.07
C THR A 27 -5.34 -6.71 14.17
N ASP A 28 -4.73 -5.66 13.64
CA ASP A 28 -5.30 -4.32 13.53
C ASP A 28 -5.01 -3.74 12.14
N THR A 29 -5.62 -2.61 11.82
CA THR A 29 -5.41 -1.91 10.56
C THR A 29 -3.95 -1.46 10.43
N PHE A 30 -3.30 -1.87 9.36
CA PHE A 30 -1.96 -1.43 8.96
C PHE A 30 -1.91 -1.32 7.45
N ARG A 31 -2.44 -0.20 6.93
CA ARG A 31 -2.61 -0.02 5.48
C ARG A 31 -1.25 0.14 4.79
N PRO A 32 -1.07 -0.38 3.57
CA PRO A 32 -2.05 -1.13 2.75
C PRO A 32 -2.04 -2.65 3.00
N PHE A 33 -1.34 -3.14 4.03
CA PHE A 33 -1.07 -4.57 4.25
C PHE A 33 -2.17 -5.30 5.01
N VAL A 34 -2.80 -4.63 5.97
CA VAL A 34 -3.95 -5.10 6.74
C VAL A 34 -5.07 -4.07 6.66
N SER A 35 -6.22 -4.49 6.16
CA SER A 35 -7.44 -3.68 6.07
C SER A 35 -8.22 -3.70 7.39
N ALA A 36 -9.19 -2.81 7.53
CA ALA A 36 -10.20 -2.92 8.58
C ALA A 36 -11.11 -4.14 8.34
N GLU A 37 -11.81 -4.59 9.39
CA GLU A 37 -12.67 -5.79 9.41
C GLU A 37 -13.76 -5.78 8.33
N ASP A 38 -14.31 -4.61 8.02
CA ASP A 38 -15.42 -4.41 7.07
C ASP A 38 -14.95 -4.21 5.61
N GLN A 39 -13.65 -4.32 5.37
CA GLN A 39 -13.04 -4.11 4.06
C GLN A 39 -12.51 -5.42 3.47
N ARG A 40 -12.30 -5.40 2.15
CA ARG A 40 -11.62 -6.51 1.47
C ARG A 40 -10.27 -6.76 2.13
N ALA A 41 -9.96 -8.04 2.38
CA ALA A 41 -8.68 -8.47 2.94
C ALA A 41 -7.51 -7.87 2.14
N ALA A 42 -6.58 -7.26 2.85
CA ALA A 42 -5.36 -6.71 2.27
C ALA A 42 -4.29 -7.80 2.13
N PRO A 43 -3.23 -7.57 1.32
CA PRO A 43 -2.30 -8.62 0.92
C PRO A 43 -1.65 -9.39 2.07
N ALA A 44 -1.34 -8.76 3.20
CA ALA A 44 -0.74 -9.49 4.33
C ALA A 44 -1.77 -10.35 5.08
N SER A 45 -3.01 -9.88 5.23
CA SER A 45 -4.11 -10.70 5.79
C SER A 45 -4.43 -11.89 4.89
N GLU A 46 -4.49 -11.69 3.57
CA GLU A 46 -4.69 -12.77 2.59
C GLU A 46 -3.54 -13.78 2.63
N LEU A 47 -2.29 -13.31 2.77
CA LEU A 47 -1.12 -14.18 2.89
C LEU A 47 -1.18 -15.04 4.16
N VAL A 48 -1.47 -14.43 5.31
CA VAL A 48 -1.59 -15.15 6.59
C VAL A 48 -2.74 -16.15 6.56
N ASP A 49 -3.90 -15.79 5.99
CA ASP A 49 -5.02 -16.72 5.78
C ASP A 49 -4.60 -17.93 4.95
N MET A 50 -3.91 -17.69 3.81
CA MET A 50 -3.44 -18.75 2.92
C MET A 50 -2.42 -19.68 3.59
N ILE A 51 -1.49 -19.13 4.38
CA ILE A 51 -0.50 -19.93 5.13
C ILE A 51 -1.21 -20.79 6.18
N LEU A 52 -2.13 -20.21 6.96
CA LEU A 52 -2.83 -20.97 8.01
C LEU A 52 -3.71 -22.07 7.41
N ARG A 53 -4.43 -21.78 6.32
CA ARG A 53 -5.26 -22.77 5.62
C ARG A 53 -4.44 -23.91 5.02
N ASN A 54 -3.29 -23.61 4.41
CA ASN A 54 -2.39 -24.66 3.90
C ASN A 54 -1.78 -25.50 5.03
N ALA A 55 -1.58 -24.92 6.22
CA ALA A 55 -1.21 -25.64 7.44
C ALA A 55 -2.35 -26.49 8.07
N GLY A 56 -3.51 -26.58 7.42
CA GLY A 56 -4.67 -27.32 7.92
C GLY A 56 -5.40 -26.64 9.08
N LEU A 57 -5.28 -25.32 9.20
CA LEU A 57 -5.96 -24.50 10.22
C LEU A 57 -7.13 -23.73 9.63
N GLU A 58 -8.11 -23.38 10.46
CA GLU A 58 -9.23 -22.52 10.10
C GLU A 58 -9.11 -21.17 10.84
N PRO A 59 -8.61 -20.10 10.19
CA PRO A 59 -8.32 -18.84 10.86
C PRO A 59 -9.58 -18.01 11.14
N GLY A 60 -9.78 -17.64 12.41
CA GLY A 60 -10.77 -16.68 12.87
C GLY A 60 -10.13 -15.33 13.19
N PHE A 61 -10.19 -14.40 12.25
CA PHE A 61 -9.63 -13.05 12.42
C PHE A 61 -10.47 -12.22 13.41
N THR A 62 -9.78 -11.53 14.31
CA THR A 62 -10.37 -10.64 15.31
C THR A 62 -9.59 -9.32 15.27
N TYR A 63 -10.27 -8.25 14.85
CA TYR A 63 -9.66 -6.93 14.69
C TYR A 63 -9.68 -6.14 16.01
N LYS A 64 -8.51 -5.96 16.61
CA LYS A 64 -8.28 -5.25 17.87
C LYS A 64 -6.95 -4.52 17.79
N ASN A 65 -6.82 -3.44 18.56
CA ASN A 65 -5.56 -2.70 18.67
C ASN A 65 -4.36 -3.64 18.84
N PHE A 66 -3.28 -3.41 18.09
CA PHE A 66 -2.08 -4.24 18.12
C PHE A 66 -1.58 -4.53 19.54
N ALA A 67 -1.53 -3.52 20.42
CA ALA A 67 -1.07 -3.72 21.81
C ALA A 67 -1.91 -4.75 22.57
N TYR A 68 -3.22 -4.83 22.31
CA TYR A 68 -4.09 -5.84 22.88
C TYR A 68 -3.75 -7.24 22.35
N GLY A 69 -3.56 -7.40 21.04
CA GLY A 69 -3.19 -8.68 20.43
C GLY A 69 -1.89 -9.24 21.01
N LEU A 70 -0.84 -8.41 21.09
CA LEU A 70 0.44 -8.81 21.67
C LEU A 70 0.33 -9.13 23.16
N TYR A 71 -0.43 -8.33 23.92
CA TYR A 71 -0.68 -8.60 25.33
C TYR A 71 -1.31 -9.97 25.53
N ARG A 72 -2.41 -10.26 24.82
CA ARG A 72 -3.13 -11.54 24.93
C ARG A 72 -2.24 -12.74 24.60
N VAL A 73 -1.51 -12.68 23.48
CA VAL A 73 -0.57 -13.73 23.08
C VAL A 73 0.55 -13.88 24.12
N GLY A 74 1.07 -12.78 24.66
CA GLY A 74 2.08 -12.80 25.71
C GLY A 74 1.60 -13.39 27.05
N GLU A 75 0.30 -13.33 27.34
CA GLU A 75 -0.31 -13.97 28.52
C GLU A 75 -0.62 -15.47 28.30
N GLY A 76 -0.30 -16.02 27.12
CA GLY A 76 -0.49 -17.43 26.82
C GLY A 76 -1.81 -17.78 26.13
N ASP A 77 -2.60 -16.80 25.66
CA ASP A 77 -3.75 -17.09 24.80
C ASP A 77 -3.29 -17.93 23.59
N GLU A 78 -4.01 -19.01 23.32
CA GLU A 78 -3.88 -19.81 22.10
C GLU A 78 -4.41 -19.03 20.88
N ALA A 79 -3.64 -18.01 20.48
CA ALA A 79 -3.92 -17.16 19.34
C ALA A 79 -2.61 -16.80 18.60
N LEU A 80 -2.75 -16.51 17.31
CA LEU A 80 -1.74 -15.85 16.50
C LEU A 80 -1.95 -14.34 16.57
N SER A 81 -0.89 -13.54 16.48
CA SER A 81 -1.02 -12.11 16.17
C SER A 81 -0.03 -11.66 15.10
N PHE A 82 -0.44 -10.70 14.25
CA PHE A 82 0.41 -10.16 13.18
C PHE A 82 -0.09 -8.78 12.72
N PRO A 83 0.73 -8.00 11.98
CA PRO A 83 2.17 -8.16 11.79
C PRO A 83 2.98 -7.52 12.92
N TRP A 84 4.10 -8.15 13.30
CA TRP A 84 4.99 -7.65 14.35
C TRP A 84 6.44 -7.54 13.89
N ARG A 85 7.06 -6.41 14.21
CA ARG A 85 8.52 -6.29 14.16
C ARG A 85 9.14 -7.04 15.34
N ARG A 86 10.17 -7.82 15.07
CA ARG A 86 10.95 -8.56 16.07
C ARG A 86 11.83 -7.60 16.90
N SER A 87 11.90 -7.83 18.20
CA SER A 87 12.73 -7.06 19.15
C SER A 87 13.05 -7.91 20.37
N ALA A 88 14.20 -7.69 21.00
CA ALA A 88 14.62 -8.42 22.20
C ALA A 88 13.55 -8.44 23.31
N GLU A 89 12.95 -7.29 23.62
CA GLU A 89 11.88 -7.17 24.63
C GLU A 89 10.67 -8.09 24.34
N ARG A 90 10.29 -8.20 23.07
CA ARG A 90 9.14 -9.02 22.66
C ARG A 90 9.48 -10.52 22.66
N GLU A 91 10.71 -10.89 22.31
CA GLU A 91 11.18 -12.29 22.31
C GLU A 91 11.19 -12.92 23.72
N GLU A 92 11.22 -12.10 24.75
CA GLU A 92 11.04 -12.56 26.13
C GLU A 92 9.63 -13.13 26.34
N ARG A 93 8.61 -12.57 25.65
CA ARG A 93 7.19 -12.83 25.89
C ARG A 93 6.51 -13.73 24.85
N VAL A 94 6.96 -13.70 23.59
CA VAL A 94 6.30 -14.40 22.48
C VAL A 94 7.30 -15.11 21.57
N ILE A 95 6.81 -16.06 20.79
CA ILE A 95 7.57 -16.76 19.74
C ILE A 95 7.27 -16.08 18.40
N PHE A 96 8.31 -15.86 17.60
CA PHE A 96 8.21 -15.25 16.27
C PHE A 96 8.27 -16.29 15.16
N SER A 97 7.48 -16.11 14.12
CA SER A 97 7.61 -16.83 12.85
C SER A 97 8.87 -16.42 12.10
N GLU A 98 9.19 -17.17 11.04
CA GLU A 98 10.03 -16.62 9.97
C GLU A 98 9.39 -15.35 9.38
N PRO A 99 10.19 -14.41 8.85
CA PRO A 99 9.66 -13.19 8.27
C PRO A 99 8.82 -13.50 7.03
N PHE A 100 7.57 -13.01 7.02
CA PHE A 100 6.66 -13.19 5.87
C PHE A 100 6.48 -11.89 5.05
N LEU A 101 6.94 -10.75 5.59
CA LEU A 101 6.89 -9.46 4.92
C LEU A 101 8.15 -8.66 5.29
N THR A 102 8.78 -8.04 4.29
CA THR A 102 9.91 -7.11 4.48
C THR A 102 9.54 -5.76 3.90
N LEU A 103 9.81 -4.71 4.65
CA LEU A 103 9.54 -3.32 4.29
C LEU A 103 10.80 -2.49 4.48
N GLU A 104 10.74 -1.27 3.95
CA GLU A 104 11.78 -0.27 4.11
C GLU A 104 11.16 0.98 4.71
N HIS A 105 11.75 1.50 5.79
CA HIS A 105 11.50 2.85 6.24
C HIS A 105 12.31 3.80 5.38
N SER A 106 11.65 4.81 4.83
CA SER A 106 12.29 5.93 4.17
C SER A 106 11.80 7.25 4.76
N LEU A 107 12.54 8.32 4.47
CA LEU A 107 12.16 9.65 4.89
C LEU A 107 11.30 10.31 3.83
N HIS A 108 10.19 10.90 4.26
CA HIS A 108 9.26 11.62 3.42
C HIS A 108 9.24 13.09 3.80
N ARG A 109 9.10 13.96 2.80
CA ARG A 109 8.98 15.41 2.98
C ARG A 109 7.77 15.95 2.24
N LYS A 110 7.24 17.07 2.72
CA LYS A 110 6.29 17.89 1.96
C LYS A 110 7.04 18.70 0.89
N LEU A 111 6.53 18.73 -0.34
CA LEU A 111 7.01 19.62 -1.38
C LEU A 111 6.63 21.08 -1.05
N PRO A 112 7.55 22.05 -1.25
CA PRO A 112 7.23 23.46 -1.04
C PRO A 112 6.13 23.91 -2.00
N SER A 113 5.24 24.78 -1.53
CA SER A 113 4.20 25.40 -2.35
C SER A 113 4.74 26.45 -3.34
N SER A 114 6.00 26.88 -3.19
CA SER A 114 6.67 27.83 -4.08
C SER A 114 8.17 27.63 -4.03
N ALA A 115 8.81 27.61 -5.20
CA ALA A 115 10.24 27.40 -5.41
C ALA A 115 11.13 28.17 -4.42
N GLY A 116 11.77 27.41 -3.53
CA GLY A 116 12.63 27.95 -2.49
C GLY A 116 13.04 26.82 -1.56
N SER A 117 13.72 25.80 -2.10
CA SER A 117 14.01 24.59 -1.34
C SER A 117 15.40 24.07 -1.67
N GLY A 118 16.35 24.37 -0.78
CA GLY A 118 17.35 23.37 -0.46
C GLY A 118 16.66 22.19 0.23
N SER A 119 17.14 20.98 0.03
CA SER A 119 16.73 19.86 0.89
C SER A 119 17.02 20.22 2.35
N PRO A 120 16.07 19.99 3.29
CA PRO A 120 16.34 20.28 4.69
C PRO A 120 17.60 19.56 5.11
N GLN A 121 18.51 20.27 5.77
CA GLN A 121 19.71 19.63 6.31
C GLN A 121 19.23 18.62 7.37
N LEU A 122 19.50 17.33 7.14
CA LEU A 122 18.98 16.24 7.98
C LEU A 122 19.23 16.47 9.47
N SER A 123 20.39 17.03 9.81
CA SER A 123 20.80 17.34 11.19
C SER A 123 19.95 18.42 11.88
N GLN A 124 19.20 19.23 11.15
CA GLN A 124 18.39 20.32 11.71
C GLN A 124 16.87 20.11 11.53
N ALA A 125 16.46 19.09 10.80
CA ALA A 125 15.06 18.83 10.48
C ALA A 125 14.25 18.39 11.70
N ARG A 126 13.01 18.86 11.85
CA ARG A 126 12.03 18.25 12.77
C ARG A 126 11.57 16.92 12.20
N ILE A 127 11.71 15.86 12.99
CA ILE A 127 11.45 14.48 12.55
C ILE A 127 10.12 14.02 13.15
N GLY A 128 9.21 13.56 12.29
CA GLY A 128 7.98 12.88 12.68
C GLY A 128 8.16 11.36 12.71
N MET A 129 7.52 10.70 13.68
CA MET A 129 7.39 9.25 13.74
C MET A 129 6.08 8.81 14.39
N VAL A 130 5.72 7.53 14.21
CA VAL A 130 4.64 6.88 14.97
C VAL A 130 5.23 6.23 16.23
N GLY A 131 4.64 6.50 17.40
CA GLY A 131 5.23 6.11 18.69
C GLY A 131 5.42 4.60 18.91
N SER A 132 4.67 3.75 18.20
CA SER A 132 4.80 2.29 18.26
C SER A 132 5.92 1.73 17.38
N TYR A 133 6.54 2.56 16.53
CA TYR A 133 7.56 2.13 15.59
C TYR A 133 8.92 2.12 16.26
N VAL A 134 9.70 1.10 15.91
CA VAL A 134 11.08 0.94 16.33
C VAL A 134 11.94 1.07 15.08
N PHE A 135 13.06 1.78 15.20
CA PHE A 135 14.03 1.98 14.12
C PHE A 135 15.38 1.38 14.49
N SER A 136 16.22 1.15 13.49
CA SER A 136 17.63 0.76 13.62
C SER A 136 18.48 1.50 12.57
N GLY A 137 19.80 1.28 12.59
CA GLY A 137 20.72 1.88 11.61
C GLY A 137 20.71 3.41 11.61
N ASP A 138 20.79 4.00 10.42
CA ASP A 138 20.93 5.44 10.23
C ASP A 138 19.63 6.20 10.53
N VAL A 139 18.47 5.60 10.26
CA VAL A 139 17.16 6.17 10.63
C VAL A 139 17.05 6.28 12.15
N ALA A 140 17.48 5.26 12.91
CA ALA A 140 17.50 5.33 14.37
C ALA A 140 18.43 6.43 14.90
N GLN A 141 19.63 6.56 14.32
CA GLN A 141 20.56 7.62 14.71
C GLN A 141 19.97 9.01 14.47
N LEU A 142 19.26 9.21 13.37
CA LEU A 142 18.56 10.46 13.06
C LEU A 142 17.44 10.76 14.06
N VAL A 143 16.59 9.76 14.36
CA VAL A 143 15.49 9.89 15.33
C VAL A 143 16.01 10.20 16.74
N GLU A 144 17.06 9.53 17.19
CA GLU A 144 17.66 9.76 18.51
C GLU A 144 18.41 11.09 18.59
N ALA A 145 19.03 11.55 17.50
CA ALA A 145 19.57 12.91 17.43
C ALA A 145 18.46 13.96 17.55
N ALA A 146 17.36 13.82 16.80
CA ALA A 146 16.22 14.71 16.89
C ALA A 146 15.58 14.71 18.29
N ARG A 147 15.50 13.54 18.94
CA ARG A 147 15.01 13.42 20.32
C ARG A 147 15.85 14.21 21.32
N ARG A 148 17.17 14.08 21.25
CA ARG A 148 18.09 14.80 22.16
C ARG A 148 18.04 16.31 22.00
N GLU A 149 17.66 16.78 20.82
CA GLU A 149 17.59 18.20 20.47
C GLU A 149 16.16 18.78 20.50
N ASP A 150 15.18 18.04 21.05
CA ASP A 150 13.77 18.46 21.14
C ASP A 150 13.14 18.80 19.77
N ARG A 151 13.57 18.07 18.72
CA ARG A 151 13.09 18.18 17.33
C ARG A 151 12.24 16.98 16.90
N LEU A 152 11.96 16.04 17.81
CA LEU A 152 11.17 14.84 17.51
C LEU A 152 9.68 15.08 17.82
N VAL A 153 8.82 14.83 16.83
CA VAL A 153 7.36 14.81 16.98
C VAL A 153 6.89 13.37 16.91
N VAL A 154 6.22 12.91 17.98
CA VAL A 154 5.70 11.55 18.07
C VAL A 154 4.18 11.58 17.96
N SER A 155 3.66 10.90 16.95
CA SER A 155 2.23 10.77 16.70
C SER A 155 1.70 9.39 17.14
N ALA A 156 0.41 9.31 17.45
CA ALA A 156 -0.23 8.07 17.83
C ALA A 156 -0.58 7.17 16.62
N SER A 157 -0.65 7.73 15.41
CA SER A 157 -0.99 7.01 14.18
C SER A 157 -0.29 7.57 12.94
N GLU A 158 -0.29 6.80 11.86
CA GLU A 158 0.23 7.23 10.55
C GLU A 158 -0.55 8.42 9.98
N THR A 159 -1.86 8.48 10.23
CA THR A 159 -2.71 9.59 9.76
C THR A 159 -2.34 10.90 10.47
N GLU A 160 -2.12 10.85 11.78
CA GLU A 160 -1.69 12.01 12.57
C GLU A 160 -0.26 12.44 12.18
N ALA A 161 0.65 11.50 11.96
CA ALA A 161 2.01 11.79 11.55
C ALA A 161 2.07 12.48 10.17
N LEU A 162 1.24 12.03 9.23
CA LEU A 162 1.09 12.69 7.92
C LEU A 162 0.41 14.05 8.03
N ALA A 163 -0.59 14.20 8.91
CA ALA A 163 -1.20 15.50 9.17
C ALA A 163 -0.16 16.52 9.67
N ALA A 164 0.71 16.13 10.61
CA ALA A 164 1.80 16.96 11.12
C ALA A 164 2.78 17.37 10.01
N LEU A 165 3.16 16.43 9.11
CA LEU A 165 4.01 16.73 7.96
C LEU A 165 3.33 17.71 6.99
N LEU A 166 2.06 17.48 6.67
CA LEU A 166 1.28 18.33 5.76
C LEU A 166 1.03 19.73 6.34
N ALA A 167 0.90 19.84 7.66
CA ALA A 167 0.80 21.11 8.38
C ALA A 167 2.15 21.84 8.53
N GLY A 168 3.27 21.17 8.24
CA GLY A 168 4.62 21.72 8.43
C GLY A 168 5.06 21.76 9.90
N GLU A 169 4.47 20.92 10.75
CA GLU A 169 4.91 20.70 12.14
C GLU A 169 6.17 19.84 12.18
N THR A 170 6.34 18.97 11.19
CA THR A 170 7.57 18.20 10.93
C THR A 170 8.12 18.55 9.55
N ASP A 171 9.43 18.43 9.38
CA ASP A 171 10.11 18.65 8.10
C ASP A 171 10.31 17.34 7.36
N LEU A 172 10.50 16.25 8.10
CA LEU A 172 10.67 14.88 7.61
C LEU A 172 9.81 13.91 8.41
N LEU A 173 9.32 12.86 7.76
CA LEU A 173 8.52 11.80 8.36
C LEU A 173 9.12 10.43 8.00
N ALA A 174 9.44 9.62 9.00
CA ALA A 174 9.96 8.26 8.79
C ALA A 174 8.80 7.24 8.72
N LEU A 175 8.48 6.77 7.51
CA LEU A 175 7.44 5.77 7.26
C LEU A 175 7.76 4.94 6.01
N PRO A 176 7.22 3.71 5.89
CA PRO A 176 7.34 2.97 4.64
C PRO A 176 6.55 3.64 3.51
N ALA A 177 7.14 3.76 2.31
CA ALA A 177 6.51 4.44 1.18
C ALA A 177 5.09 3.91 0.83
N PRO A 178 4.81 2.58 0.84
CA PRO A 178 3.45 2.09 0.60
C PRO A 178 2.43 2.55 1.64
N VAL A 179 2.87 2.70 2.90
CA VAL A 179 2.02 3.17 4.01
C VAL A 179 1.69 4.65 3.83
N VAL A 180 2.67 5.46 3.41
CA VAL A 180 2.47 6.89 3.08
C VAL A 180 1.45 7.04 1.99
N THR A 181 1.63 6.35 0.85
CA THR A 181 0.71 6.41 -0.29
C THR A 181 -0.71 6.02 0.12
N ALA A 182 -0.87 4.86 0.78
CA ALA A 182 -2.19 4.36 1.17
C ALA A 182 -2.90 5.28 2.18
N THR A 183 -2.14 5.91 3.09
CA THR A 183 -2.71 6.83 4.08
C THR A 183 -3.09 8.17 3.46
N LEU A 184 -2.29 8.70 2.53
CA LEU A 184 -2.63 9.90 1.77
C LEU A 184 -3.88 9.69 0.91
N GLU A 185 -3.99 8.58 0.19
CA GLU A 185 -5.17 8.27 -0.61
C GLU A 185 -6.46 8.18 0.24
N ALA A 186 -6.35 7.58 1.42
CA ALA A 186 -7.50 7.36 2.29
C ALA A 186 -7.93 8.63 3.06
N SER A 187 -6.98 9.40 3.56
CA SER A 187 -7.24 10.47 4.53
C SER A 187 -7.00 11.88 3.96
N PHE A 188 -6.17 12.01 2.92
CA PHE A 188 -5.78 13.29 2.32
C PHE A 188 -5.77 13.24 0.78
N PRO A 189 -6.86 12.80 0.12
CA PRO A 189 -6.84 12.46 -1.31
C PRO A 189 -6.43 13.62 -2.22
N ASN A 190 -6.72 14.86 -1.82
CA ASN A 190 -6.37 16.08 -2.56
C ASN A 190 -4.90 16.54 -2.36
N GLN A 191 -4.11 15.79 -1.59
CA GLN A 191 -2.75 16.16 -1.18
C GLN A 191 -1.72 15.05 -1.47
N THR A 192 -2.10 13.97 -2.15
CA THR A 192 -1.23 12.83 -2.49
C THR A 192 0.05 13.25 -3.24
N GLY A 193 -0.03 14.26 -4.11
CA GLY A 193 1.12 14.80 -4.84
C GLY A 193 2.06 15.71 -4.05
N LEU A 194 1.71 16.07 -2.80
CA LEU A 194 2.48 17.00 -1.98
C LEU A 194 3.56 16.33 -1.14
N VAL A 195 3.55 15.00 -0.99
CA VAL A 195 4.54 14.28 -0.19
C VAL A 195 5.42 13.45 -1.12
N ARG A 196 6.73 13.53 -0.91
CA ARG A 196 7.72 12.77 -1.67
C ARG A 196 8.72 12.12 -0.74
N GLU A 197 9.14 10.93 -1.13
CA GLU A 197 10.30 10.27 -0.57
C GLU A 197 11.56 11.10 -0.86
N LEU A 198 12.50 11.09 0.09
CA LEU A 198 13.79 11.73 -0.03
C LEU A 198 14.76 10.76 -0.71
N GLU A 199 15.09 11.01 -1.99
CA GLU A 199 15.87 10.10 -2.85
C GLU A 199 17.23 9.68 -2.25
N ASP A 200 17.91 10.58 -1.55
CA ASP A 200 19.21 10.32 -0.90
C ASP A 200 19.09 10.26 0.64
N GLY A 201 17.89 9.98 1.16
CA GLY A 201 17.65 9.85 2.59
C GLY A 201 18.18 8.52 3.14
N PRO A 202 18.50 8.44 4.45
CA PRO A 202 18.74 7.15 5.08
C PRO A 202 17.50 6.29 4.97
N THR A 203 17.71 5.01 4.64
CA THR A 203 16.66 4.00 4.63
C THR A 203 17.00 2.83 5.53
N GLU A 204 15.99 2.11 5.97
CA GLU A 204 16.15 0.98 6.87
C GLU A 204 15.19 -0.15 6.49
N SER A 205 15.73 -1.31 6.11
CA SER A 205 14.93 -2.50 5.91
C SER A 205 14.56 -3.16 7.25
N PHE A 206 13.31 -3.60 7.37
CA PHE A 206 12.82 -4.35 8.52
C PHE A 206 11.85 -5.44 8.10
N SER A 207 11.78 -6.49 8.91
CA SER A 207 10.88 -7.61 8.68
C SER A 207 9.71 -7.64 9.66
N LEU A 208 8.60 -8.18 9.18
CA LEU A 208 7.36 -8.39 9.89
C LEU A 208 7.06 -9.89 9.98
N HIS A 209 6.56 -10.27 11.14
CA HIS A 209 6.41 -11.65 11.58
C HIS A 209 5.02 -11.86 12.17
N ALA A 210 4.61 -13.12 12.24
CA ALA A 210 3.53 -13.56 13.09
C ALA A 210 4.09 -13.95 14.45
N VAL A 211 3.29 -13.80 15.51
CA VAL A 211 3.67 -14.18 16.87
C VAL A 211 2.65 -15.11 17.50
N ALA A 212 3.14 -15.99 18.36
CA ALA A 212 2.36 -16.99 19.11
C ALA A 212 2.84 -17.04 20.57
N PRO A 213 2.05 -17.59 21.52
CA PRO A 213 2.42 -17.64 22.93
C PRO A 213 3.67 -18.51 23.14
N LYS A 214 4.45 -18.21 24.18
CA LYS A 214 5.67 -18.95 24.50
C LYS A 214 5.37 -20.24 25.29
N ASN A 215 4.68 -21.17 24.64
CA ASN A 215 4.30 -22.47 25.17
C ASN A 215 4.31 -23.53 24.05
N ALA A 216 4.07 -24.80 24.37
CA ALA A 216 4.11 -25.90 23.41
C ALA A 216 3.11 -25.73 22.24
N TRP A 217 1.95 -25.12 22.50
CA TRP A 217 0.97 -24.82 21.45
C TRP A 217 1.50 -23.78 20.46
N GLY A 218 2.10 -22.69 20.96
CA GLY A 218 2.66 -21.64 20.12
C GLY A 218 3.90 -22.11 19.34
N GLU A 219 4.72 -22.99 19.91
CA GLU A 219 5.83 -23.63 19.21
C GLU A 219 5.34 -24.47 18.02
N ASP A 220 4.31 -25.30 18.22
CA ASP A 220 3.70 -26.10 17.14
C ASP A 220 3.07 -25.20 16.06
N LEU A 221 2.29 -24.20 16.47
CA LEU A 221 1.65 -23.26 15.54
C LEU A 221 2.67 -22.54 14.66
N ILE A 222 3.75 -22.02 15.25
CA ILE A 222 4.79 -21.32 14.49
C ILE A 222 5.56 -22.28 13.57
N ALA A 223 5.83 -23.51 14.01
CA ALA A 223 6.46 -24.52 13.17
C ALA A 223 5.60 -24.84 11.93
N ARG A 224 4.30 -25.07 12.12
CA ARG A 224 3.33 -25.31 11.04
C ARG A 224 3.19 -24.12 10.11
N PHE A 225 3.15 -22.90 10.66
CA PHE A 225 3.12 -21.66 9.87
C PHE A 225 4.36 -21.56 8.98
N ASN A 226 5.55 -21.75 9.53
CA ASN A 226 6.81 -21.63 8.78
C ASN A 226 6.96 -22.72 7.71
N GLU A 227 6.59 -23.97 8.03
CA GLU A 227 6.59 -25.06 7.05
C GLU A 227 5.65 -24.73 5.88
N SER A 228 4.40 -24.39 6.18
CA SER A 228 3.43 -24.03 5.15
C SER A 228 3.87 -22.82 4.32
N TYR A 229 4.49 -21.82 4.94
CA TYR A 229 5.03 -20.68 4.20
C TYR A 229 6.12 -21.11 3.22
N ARG A 230 7.06 -21.96 3.65
CA ARG A 230 8.12 -22.51 2.79
C ARG A 230 7.55 -23.37 1.65
N GLU A 231 6.55 -24.19 1.92
CA GLU A 231 5.87 -25.01 0.90
C GLU A 231 5.23 -24.13 -0.19
N LEU A 232 4.43 -23.14 0.22
CA LEU A 232 3.76 -22.21 -0.71
C LEU A 232 4.75 -21.38 -1.54
N ARG A 233 5.89 -21.01 -0.95
CA ARG A 233 6.99 -20.36 -1.68
C ARG A 233 7.65 -21.31 -2.68
N THR A 234 7.94 -22.53 -2.28
CA THR A 234 8.58 -23.54 -3.15
C THR A 234 7.67 -23.92 -4.32
N ALA A 235 6.36 -23.95 -4.09
CA ALA A 235 5.35 -24.18 -5.12
C ALA A 235 5.12 -22.96 -6.06
N GLY A 236 5.76 -21.81 -5.78
CA GLY A 236 5.59 -20.58 -6.56
C GLY A 236 4.24 -19.89 -6.38
N VAL A 237 3.46 -20.26 -5.37
CA VAL A 237 2.18 -19.61 -5.03
C VAL A 237 2.44 -18.24 -4.39
N ILE A 238 3.47 -18.17 -3.54
CA ILE A 238 3.98 -16.92 -2.96
C ILE A 238 5.32 -16.60 -3.62
N THR A 239 5.39 -15.43 -4.27
CA THR A 239 6.61 -14.85 -4.84
C THR A 239 7.12 -13.71 -3.97
N ASP A 240 8.38 -13.29 -4.17
CA ASP A 240 8.92 -12.12 -3.44
C ASP A 240 8.09 -10.85 -3.66
N ASP A 241 7.50 -10.70 -4.85
CA ASP A 241 6.62 -9.58 -5.19
C ASP A 241 5.14 -9.80 -4.81
N PHE A 242 4.79 -10.88 -4.10
CA PHE A 242 3.38 -11.20 -3.82
C PHE A 242 2.67 -10.04 -3.10
N LEU A 243 3.36 -9.42 -2.15
CA LEU A 243 2.83 -8.31 -1.38
C LEU A 243 2.97 -7.01 -2.18
N THR A 244 4.19 -6.63 -2.58
CA THR A 244 4.49 -5.36 -3.28
C THR A 244 3.82 -5.22 -4.65
N GLY A 245 3.77 -6.30 -5.44
CA GLY A 245 3.11 -6.33 -6.75
C GLY A 245 1.59 -6.17 -6.67
N ARG A 246 0.99 -6.44 -5.50
CA ARG A 246 -0.43 -6.16 -5.22
C ARG A 246 -0.69 -4.77 -4.64
N LEU A 247 0.35 -4.10 -4.13
CA LEU A 247 0.30 -2.70 -3.69
C LEU A 247 0.44 -1.72 -4.85
N ALA A 248 1.11 -2.14 -5.93
CA ALA A 248 1.23 -1.36 -7.15
C ALA A 248 -0.14 -1.26 -7.84
N ARG A 249 -0.97 -0.32 -7.38
CA ARG A 249 -2.03 0.24 -8.22
C ARG A 249 -1.41 1.36 -9.04
N PRO A 250 -1.57 1.36 -10.38
CA PRO A 250 -1.26 2.55 -11.15
C PRO A 250 -2.06 3.71 -10.54
N ALA A 251 -1.42 4.87 -10.40
CA ALA A 251 -2.09 6.11 -10.01
C ALA A 251 -3.45 6.17 -10.67
N LYS A 252 -4.51 6.52 -9.91
CA LYS A 252 -5.89 6.56 -10.43
C LYS A 252 -5.81 7.28 -11.78
N PRO A 253 -6.09 6.58 -12.88
CA PRO A 253 -5.79 7.14 -14.19
C PRO A 253 -6.61 8.41 -14.36
N ASP A 254 -5.98 9.50 -14.79
CA ASP A 254 -6.68 10.75 -15.07
C ASP A 254 -7.65 10.49 -16.23
N VAL A 255 -8.94 10.40 -15.93
CA VAL A 255 -9.99 10.27 -16.94
C VAL A 255 -10.53 11.66 -17.20
N ALA A 256 -10.51 12.09 -18.45
CA ALA A 256 -11.09 13.34 -18.90
C ALA A 256 -12.32 13.09 -19.79
N VAL A 257 -13.24 14.05 -19.81
CA VAL A 257 -14.31 14.17 -20.78
C VAL A 257 -13.93 15.25 -21.79
N LEU A 258 -14.08 14.94 -23.07
CA LEU A 258 -13.83 15.88 -24.15
C LEU A 258 -14.93 16.93 -24.22
N VAL A 259 -14.55 18.20 -24.19
CA VAL A 259 -15.46 19.35 -24.30
C VAL A 259 -15.12 20.21 -25.51
N SER A 260 -16.13 20.83 -26.11
CA SER A 260 -15.91 21.88 -27.11
C SER A 260 -15.34 23.13 -26.45
N SER A 261 -14.48 23.84 -27.15
CA SER A 261 -13.94 25.12 -26.70
C SER A 261 -14.37 26.25 -27.65
N GLU A 262 -14.35 27.49 -27.18
CA GLU A 262 -14.76 28.64 -27.98
C GLU A 262 -13.85 28.78 -29.22
N GLY A 263 -14.46 28.86 -30.40
CA GLY A 263 -13.74 28.83 -31.69
C GLY A 263 -13.39 27.43 -32.22
N PHE A 264 -13.57 26.37 -31.42
CA PHE A 264 -13.23 24.98 -31.79
C PHE A 264 -14.38 24.01 -31.43
N PRO A 265 -15.46 23.96 -32.25
CA PRO A 265 -16.65 23.16 -31.95
C PRO A 265 -16.46 21.65 -32.15
N VAL A 266 -15.41 21.24 -32.87
CA VAL A 266 -15.06 19.83 -33.13
C VAL A 266 -13.73 19.55 -32.47
N VAL A 267 -13.70 18.54 -31.59
CA VAL A 267 -12.45 18.09 -30.97
C VAL A 267 -11.68 17.27 -32.00
N LYS A 268 -10.43 17.65 -32.24
CA LYS A 268 -9.51 16.94 -33.12
C LYS A 268 -8.45 16.22 -32.31
N GLY A 269 -8.11 15.00 -32.69
CA GLY A 269 -7.00 14.24 -32.13
C GLY A 269 -6.05 13.75 -33.22
N ALA A 270 -4.76 14.06 -33.10
CA ALA A 270 -3.73 13.56 -34.02
C ALA A 270 -3.26 12.17 -33.59
N LEU A 271 -3.10 11.23 -34.53
CA LEU A 271 -2.64 9.87 -34.22
C LEU A 271 -1.19 9.86 -33.73
N LYS A 272 -0.91 9.13 -32.65
CA LYS A 272 0.45 9.02 -32.11
C LYS A 272 1.48 8.53 -33.13
N ASP A 273 1.13 7.50 -33.90
CA ASP A 273 2.03 6.87 -34.89
C ASP A 273 2.09 7.64 -36.22
N ASN A 274 1.17 8.59 -36.44
CA ASN A 274 1.12 9.40 -37.65
C ASN A 274 0.45 10.76 -37.36
N PRO A 275 1.20 11.73 -36.83
CA PRO A 275 0.65 13.02 -36.40
C PRO A 275 -0.02 13.84 -37.50
N ASP A 276 0.29 13.59 -38.78
CA ASP A 276 -0.33 14.26 -39.93
C ASP A 276 -1.78 13.79 -40.19
N ARG A 277 -2.24 12.73 -39.50
CA ARG A 277 -3.60 12.21 -39.61
C ARG A 277 -4.41 12.54 -38.35
N GLU A 278 -5.40 13.39 -38.54
CA GLU A 278 -6.35 13.79 -37.48
C GLU A 278 -7.66 13.00 -37.55
N LEU A 279 -8.25 12.76 -36.38
CA LEU A 279 -9.60 12.22 -36.20
C LEU A 279 -10.50 13.25 -35.53
N ALA A 280 -11.77 13.28 -35.92
CA ALA A 280 -12.80 14.09 -35.26
C ALA A 280 -13.44 13.27 -34.13
N LEU A 281 -13.56 13.87 -32.94
CA LEU A 281 -14.12 13.26 -31.74
C LEU A 281 -15.33 14.07 -31.28
N PRO A 282 -16.46 13.42 -30.95
CA PRO A 282 -17.62 14.11 -30.40
C PRO A 282 -17.36 14.57 -28.95
N ALA A 283 -17.94 15.70 -28.56
CA ALA A 283 -17.98 16.11 -27.17
C ALA A 283 -18.69 15.06 -26.30
N GLY A 284 -18.26 14.89 -25.05
CA GLY A 284 -18.72 13.81 -24.16
C GLY A 284 -17.94 12.50 -24.30
N THR A 285 -17.01 12.39 -25.26
CA THR A 285 -16.08 11.26 -25.33
C THR A 285 -15.22 11.24 -24.07
N ARG A 286 -15.05 10.06 -23.46
CA ARG A 286 -14.19 9.82 -22.31
C ARG A 286 -12.82 9.36 -22.79
N VAL A 287 -11.77 9.92 -22.20
CA VAL A 287 -10.39 9.57 -22.52
C VAL A 287 -9.58 9.35 -21.26
N LEU A 288 -8.60 8.48 -21.34
CA LEU A 288 -7.57 8.27 -20.33
C LEU A 288 -6.35 9.12 -20.69
N VAL A 289 -5.95 10.07 -19.84
CA VAL A 289 -4.72 10.84 -20.02
C VAL A 289 -3.52 9.97 -19.68
N ARG A 290 -2.68 9.72 -20.67
CA ARG A 290 -1.46 8.90 -20.55
C ARG A 290 -0.27 9.74 -20.14
N GLU A 291 -0.13 10.90 -20.75
CA GLU A 291 0.95 11.86 -20.52
C GLU A 291 0.37 13.27 -20.67
N TRP A 292 0.51 14.10 -19.62
CA TRP A 292 0.22 15.52 -19.71
C TRP A 292 1.30 16.23 -20.53
N SER A 293 0.91 17.25 -21.30
CA SER A 293 1.89 18.12 -21.97
C SER A 293 2.88 18.68 -20.96
N ALA A 294 4.17 18.76 -21.32
CA ALA A 294 5.21 19.32 -20.44
C ALA A 294 4.89 20.73 -19.92
N ASP A 295 4.07 21.49 -20.66
CA ASP A 295 3.63 22.83 -20.28
C ASP A 295 2.75 22.87 -19.01
N TYR A 296 2.12 21.76 -18.61
CA TYR A 296 1.41 21.66 -17.33
C TYR A 296 2.36 21.47 -16.13
N ALA A 297 3.60 21.04 -16.38
CA ALA A 297 4.58 20.80 -15.32
C ALA A 297 5.42 22.04 -14.98
N GLU A 298 5.41 23.07 -15.84
CA GLU A 298 6.18 24.30 -15.64
C GLU A 298 5.34 25.41 -14.96
N PRO A 299 5.94 26.22 -14.06
CA PRO A 299 5.27 27.38 -13.48
C PRO A 299 4.83 28.39 -14.55
N LEU A 300 3.59 28.88 -14.45
CA LEU A 300 3.01 29.88 -15.36
C LEU A 300 3.86 31.15 -15.45
N ARG A 301 4.25 31.55 -16.66
CA ARG A 301 4.76 32.90 -16.97
C ARG A 301 3.68 33.63 -17.78
N SER A 302 3.54 34.94 -17.67
CA SER A 302 2.38 35.71 -18.16
C SER A 302 1.99 35.55 -19.65
N GLN A 303 2.81 34.92 -20.50
CA GLN A 303 2.50 34.57 -21.90
C GLN A 303 2.20 33.07 -22.13
N SER A 304 2.16 32.23 -21.08
CA SER A 304 2.11 30.77 -21.20
C SER A 304 0.71 30.15 -21.22
N LEU A 305 -0.37 30.90 -20.91
CA LEU A 305 -1.72 30.33 -20.85
C LEU A 305 -2.21 29.84 -22.21
N TYR A 306 -2.05 30.64 -23.26
CA TYR A 306 -2.42 30.21 -24.62
C TYR A 306 -1.58 29.01 -25.06
N ARG A 307 -0.29 28.96 -24.72
CA ARG A 307 0.59 27.81 -24.99
C ARG A 307 0.08 26.56 -24.29
N ILE A 308 -0.21 26.63 -22.99
CA ILE A 308 -0.74 25.50 -22.22
C ILE A 308 -2.06 25.01 -22.80
N MET A 309 -2.98 25.91 -23.15
CA MET A 309 -4.28 25.54 -23.72
C MET A 309 -4.16 24.86 -25.08
N THR A 310 -3.20 25.29 -25.92
CA THR A 310 -3.03 24.79 -27.29
C THR A 310 -2.06 23.62 -27.42
N SER A 311 -1.24 23.38 -26.40
CA SER A 311 -0.41 22.19 -26.30
C SER A 311 -1.24 20.93 -26.14
N SER A 312 -0.65 19.80 -26.55
CA SER A 312 -1.34 18.52 -26.62
C SER A 312 -0.87 17.56 -25.54
N SER A 313 -1.81 16.85 -24.94
CA SER A 313 -1.57 15.71 -24.05
C SER A 313 -1.86 14.41 -24.80
N LEU A 314 -1.13 13.34 -24.45
CA LEU A 314 -1.35 12.02 -25.02
C LEU A 314 -2.48 11.33 -24.25
N VAL A 315 -3.48 10.82 -24.98
CA VAL A 315 -4.64 10.16 -24.37
C VAL A 315 -5.01 8.86 -25.08
N ILE A 316 -5.78 8.00 -24.40
CA ILE A 316 -6.44 6.80 -24.96
C ILE A 316 -7.95 6.99 -24.93
N VAL A 317 -8.63 6.74 -26.05
CA VAL A 317 -10.10 6.86 -26.15
C VAL A 317 -10.80 5.69 -25.46
N LEU A 318 -11.78 5.97 -24.59
CA LEU A 318 -12.47 4.97 -23.77
C LEU A 318 -13.89 4.61 -24.26
N ASN A 319 -14.51 5.44 -25.11
CA ASN A 319 -15.83 5.16 -25.70
C ASN A 319 -15.98 5.76 -27.12
N GLY A 320 -17.00 5.30 -27.86
CA GLY A 320 -17.30 5.79 -29.21
C GLY A 320 -16.56 5.05 -30.35
N PRO A 321 -16.51 5.64 -31.57
CA PRO A 321 -16.01 4.95 -32.78
C PRO A 321 -14.48 4.77 -32.83
N HIS A 322 -13.75 5.39 -31.90
CA HIS A 322 -12.28 5.40 -31.89
C HIS A 322 -11.67 4.78 -30.61
N VAL A 323 -12.45 3.96 -29.88
CA VAL A 323 -12.01 3.26 -28.65
C VAL A 323 -10.65 2.57 -28.85
N GLY A 324 -9.78 2.73 -27.85
CA GLY A 324 -8.46 2.11 -27.80
C GLY A 324 -7.38 2.81 -28.64
N ARG A 325 -7.71 3.89 -29.36
CA ARG A 325 -6.74 4.69 -30.12
C ARG A 325 -5.99 5.66 -29.19
N GLU A 326 -4.68 5.78 -29.43
CA GLU A 326 -3.81 6.78 -28.81
C GLU A 326 -3.76 8.06 -29.66
N LEU A 327 -4.14 9.18 -29.05
CA LEU A 327 -4.28 10.48 -29.73
C LEU A 327 -3.61 11.59 -28.92
N TYR A 328 -2.99 12.53 -29.63
CA TYR A 328 -2.62 13.83 -29.07
C TYR A 328 -3.84 14.76 -29.16
N ILE A 329 -4.32 15.23 -28.02
CA ILE A 329 -5.48 16.14 -27.93
C ILE A 329 -5.04 17.42 -27.21
N GLN A 330 -5.46 18.57 -27.75
CA GLN A 330 -5.18 19.87 -27.14
C GLN A 330 -5.83 19.99 -25.77
N ASN A 331 -5.08 20.54 -24.83
CA ASN A 331 -5.45 20.62 -23.42
C ASN A 331 -6.76 21.37 -23.17
N MET A 332 -7.09 22.37 -23.99
CA MET A 332 -8.35 23.11 -23.92
C MET A 332 -9.63 22.26 -24.09
N HIS A 333 -9.51 21.04 -24.59
CA HIS A 333 -10.62 20.10 -24.75
C HIS A 333 -10.73 19.09 -23.61
N LEU A 334 -9.81 19.08 -22.64
CA LEU A 334 -9.77 18.09 -21.57
C LEU A 334 -10.37 18.67 -20.28
N THR A 335 -11.47 18.08 -19.81
CA THR A 335 -12.02 18.36 -18.47
C THR A 335 -11.96 17.08 -17.65
N LEU A 336 -11.28 17.09 -16.50
CA LEU A 336 -11.21 15.92 -15.63
C LEU A 336 -12.62 15.49 -15.20
N ALA A 337 -12.89 14.19 -15.31
CA ALA A 337 -14.12 13.59 -14.82
C ALA A 337 -14.03 13.43 -13.30
N GLU A 338 -15.06 13.86 -12.57
CA GLU A 338 -15.20 13.64 -11.12
C GLU A 338 -15.22 12.14 -10.74
#